data_AF-V5Z5H5-F1
#
_entry.id   AF-V5Z5H5-F1
#
_cell.length_a   1.000
_cell.length_b   1.000
_cell.length_c   1.000
_cell.angle_alpha   90.00
_cell.angle_beta   90.00
_cell.angle_gamma   90.00
#
_symmetry.space_group_name_H-M   'P 1'
#
loop_
_entity.id
_entity.type
_entity.pdbx_description
1 polymer ?
#
loop_
_entity_poly.entity_id
_entity_poly.type
_entity_poly.pdbx_seq_one_letter_code
_entity_poly.pdbx_strand_id
1 'polypeptide(L)'
;MLERSQEMLQGNIARTESQLTQVKAQILQLQQENASINQQIKLLTPSGVLGRDDIYKGIRKQGALLTHLQIVIQKITQFEEERFTYEQELNTLRTTKKNLDKRHCKLTFYLQQLRRDRLLRRENNAENEIQEIVSYGKRNF
;
A
#
# COMPACT_ATOMS: atom_id res chain seq x y z
N MET A 1 19.42 -3.91 -11.57
CA MET A 1 18.23 -3.14 -12.04
C MET A 1 16.94 -3.65 -11.41
N LEU A 2 16.68 -4.97 -11.38
CA LEU A 2 15.45 -5.54 -10.80
C LEU A 2 15.32 -5.30 -9.28
N GLU A 3 16.42 -5.44 -8.52
CA GLU A 3 16.45 -5.15 -7.07
C GLU A 3 16.08 -3.69 -6.78
N ARG A 4 16.67 -2.73 -7.50
CA ARG A 4 16.32 -1.30 -7.39
C ARG A 4 14.84 -1.05 -7.67
N SER A 5 14.25 -1.72 -8.66
CA SER A 5 12.81 -1.60 -8.92
C SER A 5 11.95 -2.22 -7.83
N GLN A 6 12.39 -3.29 -7.17
CA GLN A 6 11.70 -3.87 -6.01
C GLN A 6 11.77 -2.92 -4.80
N GLU A 7 12.92 -2.31 -4.54
CA GLU A 7 13.11 -1.33 -3.47
C GLU A 7 12.21 -0.10 -3.68
N MET A 8 12.17 0.45 -4.91
CA MET A 8 11.27 1.56 -5.24
C MET A 8 9.79 1.17 -5.04
N LEU A 9 9.38 -0.01 -5.52
CA LEU A 9 8.02 -0.51 -5.33
C LEU A 9 7.67 -0.66 -3.85
N GLN A 10 8.61 -1.17 -3.04
CA GLN A 10 8.41 -1.31 -1.60
C GLN A 10 8.28 0.05 -0.90
N GLY A 11 9.08 1.03 -1.31
CA GLY A 11 8.97 2.42 -0.83
C GLY A 11 7.63 3.05 -1.20
N ASN A 12 7.15 2.84 -2.43
CA ASN A 12 5.85 3.33 -2.87
C ASN A 12 4.70 2.69 -2.08
N ILE A 13 4.73 1.36 -1.89
CA ILE A 13 3.74 0.66 -1.06
C ILE A 13 3.67 1.25 0.35
N ALA A 14 4.83 1.44 1.00
CA ALA A 14 4.88 1.98 2.36
C ALA A 14 4.33 3.43 2.44
N ARG A 15 4.59 4.26 1.42
CA ARG A 15 4.05 5.62 1.34
C ARG A 15 2.53 5.60 1.18
N THR A 16 2.00 4.81 0.24
CA THR A 16 0.55 4.69 0.02
C THR A 16 -0.14 4.11 1.26
N GLU A 17 0.47 3.14 1.94
CA GLU A 17 -0.03 2.61 3.22
C GLU A 17 -0.09 3.69 4.31
N SER A 18 0.94 4.53 4.41
CA SER A 18 0.96 5.65 5.37
C SER A 18 -0.10 6.71 5.05
N GLN A 19 -0.36 6.99 3.77
CA GLN A 19 -1.42 7.91 3.38
C GLN A 19 -2.79 7.33 3.71
N LEU A 20 -2.98 6.03 3.42
CA LEU A 20 -4.22 5.34 3.73
C LEU A 20 -4.53 5.32 5.23
N THR A 21 -3.53 5.12 6.08
CA THR A 21 -3.72 5.17 7.54
C THR A 21 -4.07 6.58 8.02
N GLN A 22 -3.44 7.61 7.45
CA GLN A 22 -3.77 8.99 7.76
C GLN A 22 -5.21 9.35 7.39
N VAL A 23 -5.66 9.00 6.18
CA VAL A 23 -7.04 9.23 5.73
C VAL A 23 -8.03 8.48 6.63
N LYS A 24 -7.74 7.22 6.98
CA LYS A 24 -8.58 6.45 7.91
C LYS A 24 -8.69 7.10 9.29
N ALA A 25 -7.60 7.67 9.80
CA ALA A 25 -7.62 8.41 11.06
C ALA A 25 -8.47 9.69 10.98
N GLN A 26 -8.38 10.43 9.88
CA GLN A 26 -9.19 11.64 9.65
C GLN A 26 -10.69 11.31 9.55
N ILE A 27 -11.06 10.22 8.87
CA ILE A 27 -12.44 9.75 8.82
C ILE A 27 -12.96 9.46 10.24
N LEU A 28 -12.17 8.75 11.06
CA LEU A 28 -12.56 8.43 12.44
C LEU A 28 -12.77 9.70 13.29
N GLN A 29 -11.90 10.70 13.15
CA GLN A 29 -12.06 11.98 13.84
C GLN A 29 -13.34 12.69 13.43
N LEU A 30 -13.64 12.76 12.13
CA LEU A 30 -14.88 13.37 11.62
C LEU A 30 -16.12 12.60 12.04
N GLN A 31 -16.05 11.27 12.15
CA GLN A 31 -17.15 10.46 12.67
C GLN A 31 -17.43 10.75 14.15
N GLN A 32 -16.38 10.94 14.95
CA GLN A 32 -16.52 11.36 16.35
C GLN A 32 -17.13 12.77 16.46
N GLU A 33 -16.68 13.70 15.62
CA GLU A 33 -17.23 15.05 15.53
C GLU A 33 -18.71 15.02 15.14
N ASN A 34 -19.08 14.24 14.12
CA ASN A 34 -20.46 14.02 13.70
C ASN A 34 -21.33 13.50 14.86
N ALA A 35 -20.85 12.49 15.61
CA ALA A 35 -21.55 11.97 16.77
C ALA A 35 -21.73 13.05 17.87
N SER A 36 -20.70 13.87 18.12
CA SER A 36 -20.77 14.97 19.09
C SER A 36 -21.79 16.03 18.68
N ILE A 37 -21.80 16.47 17.43
CA ILE A 37 -22.77 17.45 16.91
C ILE A 37 -24.19 16.91 17.05
N ASN A 38 -24.42 15.65 16.71
CA ASN A 38 -25.72 15.01 16.87
C ASN A 38 -26.18 14.97 18.34
N GLN A 39 -25.27 14.76 19.29
CA GLN A 39 -25.60 14.87 20.72
C GLN A 39 -25.96 16.30 21.11
N GLN A 40 -25.21 17.30 20.64
CA GLN A 40 -25.52 18.71 20.90
C GLN A 40 -26.90 19.11 20.35
N ILE A 41 -27.25 18.65 19.14
CA ILE A 41 -28.58 18.90 18.54
C ILE A 41 -29.68 18.29 19.43
N LYS A 42 -29.48 17.05 19.92
CA LYS A 42 -30.43 16.37 20.82
C LYS A 42 -30.65 17.13 22.12
N LEU A 43 -29.59 17.72 22.70
CA LEU A 43 -29.68 18.52 23.92
C LEU A 43 -30.43 19.85 23.73
N LEU A 44 -30.47 20.36 22.50
CA LEU A 44 -31.20 21.58 22.16
C LEU A 44 -32.68 21.33 21.84
N THR A 45 -33.10 20.07 21.74
CA THR A 45 -34.49 19.72 21.50
C THR A 45 -35.32 20.06 22.74
N PRO A 46 -36.35 20.92 22.63
CA PRO A 46 -37.21 21.30 23.74
C PRO A 46 -37.78 20.08 24.47
N SER A 47 -37.65 20.05 25.79
CA SER A 47 -38.37 19.10 26.65
C SER A 47 -39.14 19.88 27.73
N GLY A 48 -40.46 19.67 27.80
CA GLY A 48 -41.33 20.38 28.73
C GLY A 48 -41.85 21.72 28.20
N VAL A 49 -42.39 22.56 29.08
CA VAL A 49 -42.96 23.87 28.72
C VAL A 49 -41.84 24.91 28.73
N LEU A 50 -41.45 25.38 27.55
CA LEU A 50 -40.46 26.44 27.36
C LEU A 50 -41.12 27.73 26.87
N GLY A 51 -40.50 28.86 27.21
CA GLY A 51 -40.84 30.15 26.61
C GLY A 51 -40.56 30.16 25.12
N ARG A 52 -41.36 30.93 24.36
CA ARG A 52 -41.24 31.03 22.91
C ARG A 52 -39.85 31.50 22.45
N ASP A 53 -39.22 32.39 23.21
CA ASP A 53 -37.88 32.91 22.92
C ASP A 53 -36.79 31.85 23.04
N ASP A 54 -36.89 30.97 24.05
CA ASP A 54 -35.96 29.85 24.25
C ASP A 54 -36.07 28.82 23.14
N ILE A 55 -37.30 28.54 22.68
CA ILE A 55 -37.56 27.67 21.53
C ILE A 55 -36.88 28.24 20.28
N TYR A 56 -37.07 29.52 19.95
CA TYR A 56 -36.43 30.14 18.79
C TYR A 56 -34.91 30.22 18.91
N LYS A 57 -34.37 30.41 20.12
CA LYS A 57 -32.92 30.37 20.36
C LYS A 57 -32.35 28.96 20.15
N GLY A 58 -33.07 27.92 20.59
CA GLY A 58 -32.73 26.52 20.35
C GLY A 58 -32.71 26.18 18.86
N ILE A 59 -33.77 26.55 18.13
CA ILE A 59 -33.89 26.34 16.68
C ILE A 59 -32.72 26.99 15.93
N ARG A 60 -32.37 28.24 16.25
CA ARG A 60 -31.23 28.92 15.61
C ARG A 60 -29.91 28.19 15.82
N LYS A 61 -29.66 27.71 17.03
CA LYS A 61 -28.45 26.92 17.35
C LYS A 61 -28.45 25.57 16.65
N GLN A 62 -29.58 24.88 16.61
CA GLN A 62 -29.73 23.63 15.85
C GLN A 62 -29.46 23.84 14.36
N GLY A 63 -29.96 24.93 13.77
CA GLY A 63 -29.69 25.29 12.38
C GLY A 63 -28.19 25.40 12.08
N ALA A 64 -27.45 26.15 12.92
CA ALA A 64 -25.99 26.27 12.77
C ALA A 64 -25.26 24.93 12.89
N LEU A 65 -25.65 24.09 13.85
CA LEU A 65 -25.08 22.75 14.04
C LEU A 65 -25.38 21.83 12.85
N LEU A 66 -26.57 21.90 12.27
CA LEU A 66 -26.93 21.13 11.06
C LEU A 66 -26.10 21.55 9.85
N THR A 67 -25.84 22.85 9.67
CA THR A 67 -24.96 23.32 8.59
C THR A 67 -23.54 22.79 8.77
N HIS A 68 -23.02 22.82 10.01
CA HIS A 68 -21.70 22.26 10.33
C HIS A 68 -21.66 20.74 10.10
N LEU A 69 -22.72 20.03 10.52
CA LEU A 69 -22.86 18.59 10.29
C LEU A 69 -22.81 18.23 8.80
N GLN A 70 -23.45 19.03 7.95
CA GLN A 70 -23.43 18.82 6.51
C GLN A 70 -22.01 18.96 5.93
N ILE A 71 -21.23 19.93 6.40
CA ILE A 71 -19.82 20.10 6.02
C ILE A 71 -19.00 18.89 6.46
N VAL A 72 -19.20 18.40 7.69
CA VAL A 72 -18.51 17.22 8.23
C VAL A 72 -18.82 15.98 7.38
N ILE A 73 -20.08 15.76 7.03
CA ILE A 73 -20.49 14.64 6.17
C ILE A 73 -19.85 14.72 4.79
N GLN A 74 -19.83 15.91 4.16
CA GLN A 74 -19.17 16.11 2.87
C GLN A 74 -17.66 15.79 2.92
N LYS A 75 -16.99 16.16 4.01
CA LYS A 75 -15.58 15.81 4.21
C LYS A 75 -15.38 14.31 4.39
N ILE A 76 -16.26 13.63 5.13
CA ILE A 76 -16.21 12.18 5.28
C ILE A 76 -16.33 11.51 3.90
N THR A 77 -17.29 11.93 3.07
CA THR A 77 -17.47 11.36 1.73
C THR A 77 -16.24 11.58 0.84
N GLN A 78 -15.62 12.77 0.90
CA GLN A 78 -14.38 13.07 0.17
C GLN A 78 -13.23 12.14 0.62
N PHE A 79 -13.03 11.99 1.93
CA PHE A 79 -12.00 11.10 2.44
C PHE A 79 -12.29 9.62 2.17
N GLU A 80 -13.55 9.20 2.08
CA GLU A 80 -13.90 7.83 1.68
C GLU A 80 -13.56 7.54 0.22
N GLU A 81 -13.77 8.52 -0.68
CA GLU A 81 -13.32 8.44 -2.07
C GLU A 81 -11.78 8.36 -2.14
N GLU A 82 -11.07 9.24 -1.43
CA GLU A 82 -9.60 9.19 -1.35
C GLU A 82 -9.10 7.84 -0.81
N ARG A 83 -9.71 7.34 0.27
CA ARG A 83 -9.39 6.02 0.83
C ARG A 83 -9.52 4.92 -0.22
N PHE A 84 -10.61 4.95 -1.00
CA PHE A 84 -10.84 3.98 -2.07
C PHE A 84 -9.77 4.07 -3.15
N THR A 85 -9.37 5.28 -3.57
CA THR A 85 -8.29 5.47 -4.56
C THR A 85 -6.96 4.91 -4.07
N TYR A 86 -6.59 5.17 -2.81
CA TYR A 86 -5.36 4.62 -2.23
C TYR A 86 -5.43 3.09 -2.10
N GLU A 87 -6.58 2.51 -1.75
CA GLU A 87 -6.74 1.05 -1.68
C GLU A 87 -6.60 0.38 -3.06
N GLN A 88 -7.12 1.02 -4.12
CA GLN A 88 -6.91 0.57 -5.49
C GLN A 88 -5.43 0.65 -5.89
N GLU A 89 -4.79 1.80 -5.65
CA GLU A 89 -3.37 1.99 -5.96
C GLU A 89 -2.50 0.95 -5.26
N LEU A 90 -2.73 0.72 -3.97
CA LEU A 90 -2.01 -0.26 -3.17
C LEU A 90 -2.16 -1.68 -3.72
N ASN A 91 -3.36 -2.05 -4.19
CA ASN A 91 -3.58 -3.32 -4.88
C ASN A 91 -2.79 -3.41 -6.20
N THR A 92 -2.74 -2.34 -6.99
CA THR A 92 -1.92 -2.32 -8.21
C THR A 92 -0.42 -2.42 -7.91
N LEU A 93 0.07 -1.77 -6.86
CA LEU A 93 1.47 -1.86 -6.42
C LEU A 93 1.82 -3.27 -5.89
N ARG A 94 0.92 -3.90 -5.13
CA ARG A 94 1.12 -5.28 -4.65
C ARG A 94 1.13 -6.30 -5.78
N THR A 95 0.25 -6.15 -6.76
CA THR A 95 0.21 -7.03 -7.93
C THR A 95 1.43 -6.87 -8.83
N THR A 96 1.88 -5.63 -9.07
CA THR A 96 3.12 -5.36 -9.80
C THR A 96 4.34 -5.91 -9.08
N LYS A 97 4.45 -5.72 -7.76
CA LYS A 97 5.50 -6.36 -6.94
C LYS A 97 5.51 -7.88 -7.10
N LYS A 98 4.36 -8.54 -6.95
CA LYS A 98 4.24 -10.00 -7.11
C LYS A 98 4.73 -10.48 -8.49
N ASN A 99 4.40 -9.74 -9.55
CA ASN A 99 4.84 -10.08 -10.91
C ASN A 99 6.34 -9.86 -11.10
N LEU A 100 6.89 -8.80 -10.52
CA LEU A 100 8.31 -8.51 -10.53
C LEU A 100 9.11 -9.60 -9.79
N ASP A 101 8.65 -10.02 -8.61
CA ASP A 101 9.26 -11.09 -7.82
C ASP A 101 9.28 -12.41 -8.59
N LYS A 102 8.16 -12.78 -9.24
CA LYS A 102 8.11 -13.95 -10.11
C LYS A 102 9.15 -13.88 -11.23
N ARG A 103 9.28 -12.72 -11.89
CA ARG A 103 10.27 -12.52 -12.96
C ARG A 103 11.70 -12.62 -12.42
N HIS A 104 11.95 -12.02 -11.26
CA HIS A 104 13.23 -12.08 -10.58
C HIS A 104 13.65 -13.52 -10.26
N CYS A 105 12.74 -14.31 -9.67
CA CYS A 105 13.01 -15.72 -9.37
C CYS A 105 13.32 -16.54 -10.63
N LYS A 106 12.53 -16.37 -11.71
CA LYS A 106 12.76 -17.07 -12.98
C LYS A 106 14.13 -16.76 -13.58
N LEU A 107 14.50 -15.48 -13.61
CA LEU A 107 15.80 -15.05 -14.14
C LEU A 107 16.95 -15.55 -13.28
N THR A 108 16.82 -15.48 -11.95
CA THR A 108 17.84 -15.94 -11.01
C THR A 108 18.10 -17.43 -11.18
N PHE A 109 17.03 -18.24 -11.26
CA PHE A 109 17.14 -19.68 -11.50
C PHE A 109 17.84 -19.99 -12.83
N TYR A 110 17.41 -19.33 -13.91
CA TYR A 110 17.99 -19.52 -15.24
C TYR A 110 19.49 -19.16 -15.27
N LEU A 111 19.87 -18.01 -14.71
CA LEU A 111 21.26 -17.57 -14.65
C LEU A 111 22.11 -18.51 -13.78
N GLN A 112 21.55 -19.03 -12.69
CA GLN A 112 22.25 -20.00 -11.84
C GLN A 112 22.50 -21.31 -12.58
N GLN A 113 21.55 -21.79 -13.37
CA GLN A 113 21.72 -22.97 -14.21
C GLN A 113 22.82 -22.76 -15.26
N LEU A 114 22.77 -21.65 -16.00
CA LEU A 114 23.82 -21.31 -16.97
C LEU A 114 25.20 -21.24 -16.34
N ARG A 115 25.30 -20.69 -15.12
CA ARG A 115 26.56 -20.63 -14.38
C ARG A 115 27.08 -22.02 -14.03
N ARG A 116 26.22 -22.93 -13.57
CA ARG A 116 26.59 -24.32 -13.28
C ARG A 116 27.08 -25.04 -14.53
N ASP A 117 26.34 -24.95 -15.62
CA ASP A 117 26.71 -25.59 -16.89
C ASP A 117 28.06 -25.08 -17.41
N ARG A 118 28.33 -23.76 -17.27
CA ARG A 118 29.61 -23.17 -17.64
C ARG A 118 30.77 -23.69 -16.78
N LEU A 119 30.55 -23.87 -15.48
CA LEU A 119 31.57 -24.41 -14.57
C LEU A 119 31.88 -25.88 -14.93
N LEU A 120 30.85 -26.69 -15.13
CA LEU A 120 31.00 -28.10 -15.54
C LEU A 120 31.76 -28.24 -16.86
N ARG A 121 31.41 -27.43 -17.88
CA ARG A 121 32.16 -27.43 -19.16
C ARG A 121 33.63 -27.06 -18.97
N ARG A 122 33.92 -26.12 -18.07
CA ARG A 122 35.31 -25.71 -17.77
C ARG A 122 36.08 -26.84 -17.09
N GLU A 123 35.46 -27.54 -16.14
CA GLU A 123 36.05 -28.69 -15.47
C GLU A 123 36.31 -29.83 -16.45
N ASN A 124 35.33 -30.18 -17.29
CA ASN A 124 35.48 -31.21 -18.32
C ASN A 124 36.58 -30.85 -19.33
N ASN A 125 36.66 -29.58 -19.76
CA ASN A 125 37.70 -29.14 -20.67
C ASN A 125 39.10 -29.25 -20.03
N ALA A 126 39.24 -28.85 -18.76
CA ALA A 126 40.50 -29.00 -18.03
C ALA A 126 40.90 -30.46 -17.87
N GLU A 127 39.93 -31.35 -17.60
CA GLU A 127 40.18 -32.79 -17.55
C GLU A 127 40.61 -33.35 -18.91
N ASN A 128 39.93 -32.97 -19.99
CA ASN A 128 40.29 -33.38 -21.35
C ASN A 128 41.71 -32.90 -21.73
N GLU A 129 42.07 -31.66 -21.41
CA GLU A 129 43.43 -31.14 -21.63
C GLU A 129 44.49 -31.97 -20.88
N ILE A 130 44.22 -32.33 -19.62
CA ILE A 130 45.11 -33.21 -18.84
C ILE A 130 45.23 -34.60 -19.48
N GLN A 131 44.11 -35.20 -19.88
CA GLN A 131 44.10 -36.51 -20.53
C GLN A 131 44.86 -36.49 -21.86
N GLU A 132 44.71 -35.43 -22.66
CA GLU A 132 45.48 -35.24 -23.89
C GLU A 132 46.98 -35.16 -23.59
N ILE A 133 47.40 -34.31 -22.64
CA ILE A 133 48.82 -34.18 -22.25
C ILE A 133 49.40 -35.53 -21.80
N VAL A 134 48.68 -36.28 -20.96
CA VAL A 134 49.11 -37.61 -20.50
C VAL A 134 49.20 -38.60 -21.67
N SER A 135 48.24 -38.57 -22.60
CA SER A 135 48.17 -39.48 -23.74
C SER A 135 49.27 -39.20 -24.78
N TYR A 136 49.52 -37.93 -25.10
CA TYR A 136 50.59 -37.52 -26.01
C TYR A 136 51.98 -37.65 -25.36
N GLY A 137 52.10 -37.35 -24.06
CA GLY A 137 53.33 -37.56 -23.31
C GLY A 137 53.80 -39.00 -23.37
N LYS A 138 52.88 -39.98 -23.23
CA LYS A 138 53.20 -41.42 -23.35
C LYS A 138 53.53 -41.90 -24.78
N ARG A 139 53.13 -41.17 -25.83
CA ARG A 139 53.43 -41.53 -27.23
C ARG A 139 54.79 -41.05 -27.72
N ASN A 140 55.40 -40.08 -27.03
CA ASN A 140 56.68 -39.48 -27.39
C ASN A 140 57.85 -40.00 -26.52
N PHE A 141 57.64 -41.05 -25.72
CA PHE A 141 58.67 -41.82 -25.02
C PHE A 141 58.75 -43.24 -25.57
#